data_AF-A0A094IGC0-F1
#
_entry.id   AF-A0A094IGC0-F1
#
_cell.length_a   1.000
_cell.length_b   1.000
_cell.length_c   1.000
_cell.angle_alpha   90.00
_cell.angle_beta   90.00
_cell.angle_gamma   90.00
#
_symmetry.space_group_name_H-M   'P 1'
#
loop_
_entity.id
_entity.type
_entity.pdbx_description
1 polymer ?
#
loop_
_entity_poly.entity_id
_entity_poly.type
_entity_poly.pdbx_seq_one_letter_code
_entity_poly.pdbx_strand_id
1 'polypeptide(L)'
;MKKFLLVLLNIIVLISVGTAVYHYYLAELDSSITVECDYDYDIELNSMILDCDVIDEDLISSNDYPLTLFLYDESDSIVLEEVLQVGSNQITLDSLNFNSLYSISIDGHDFIKSKYIETNYLEYDFSTVRENFIIPTWTYTEILLSDTIYRFLVDIVDDGDCFASVDIILYNSSNTEIVSHNYTTLENLEFSFTTLDPESSYSIDVRINYIINDFEQSASIVIPKDFTTIMTPLTPTAELLNVFSDNINLTFNLVTDNKDATDVIYTIELIDLNSTILYSETTTETDISLDVGSIDSNYYISVKASYLFNEANYTDVELAIYSIYKNALANFFTIPNLNIVDTSLPLTSYDDYDDYIYSFFNTGADEFVIYCEAPVDCSELVLNELYSVTPFLITDLVHAYFDVDEIGYSYTTTEVHYTLVHGYTNLEKTEVDQRVNTILNSIITEFMTDYDKILAVHDYVVDNTIYDSSCLDNILTCDNDHVAIGVFLDGNAVCEGYAHAIDIMLRTLGIPTFKLSSETHQWNAVYYNDAWYHLDATWDDPVSNNGSDILLHDYFLITNAELLVLDTSDAHTFITTYAYYLE
;
A
#
# COMPACT_ATOMS: atom_id res chain seq x y z
N MET A 1 -9.65 57.17 -14.83
CA MET A 1 -9.98 57.05 -13.39
C MET A 1 -11.49 57.23 -13.21
N LYS A 2 -12.21 56.13 -12.93
CA LYS A 2 -13.62 56.02 -12.46
C LYS A 2 -14.71 56.38 -13.47
N LYS A 3 -15.60 55.49 -13.94
CA LYS A 3 -16.09 54.16 -13.50
C LYS A 3 -16.65 53.43 -14.74
N PHE A 4 -15.99 52.39 -15.26
CA PHE A 4 -16.37 50.98 -15.10
C PHE A 4 -17.28 50.69 -13.89
N LEU A 5 -18.51 50.22 -14.15
CA LEU A 5 -19.08 48.93 -13.70
C LEU A 5 -20.61 48.90 -13.94
N LEU A 6 -21.09 47.79 -14.51
CA LEU A 6 -22.46 47.25 -14.50
C LEU A 6 -23.55 48.04 -15.27
N VAL A 7 -24.09 47.43 -16.34
CA VAL A 7 -25.46 46.85 -16.37
C VAL A 7 -25.55 45.90 -17.58
N LEU A 8 -25.41 44.60 -17.31
CA LEU A 8 -26.19 43.58 -18.00
C LEU A 8 -27.65 43.71 -17.53
N LEU A 9 -28.60 43.40 -18.41
CA LEU A 9 -30.05 43.25 -18.20
C LEU A 9 -30.98 44.48 -18.39
N ASN A 10 -31.77 44.38 -19.47
CA ASN A 10 -33.17 44.81 -19.61
C ASN A 10 -33.50 46.32 -19.63
N ILE A 11 -33.45 46.89 -20.84
CA ILE A 11 -34.57 47.72 -21.34
C ILE A 11 -34.97 47.21 -22.73
N ILE A 12 -35.86 46.22 -22.72
CA ILE A 12 -36.82 45.98 -23.80
C ILE A 12 -37.78 47.19 -23.83
N VAL A 13 -38.26 47.53 -25.03
CA VAL A 13 -39.25 48.57 -25.37
C VAL A 13 -38.65 49.96 -25.65
N LEU A 14 -38.15 50.17 -26.88
CA LEU A 14 -38.61 51.24 -27.80
C LEU A 14 -37.76 51.37 -29.10
N ILE A 15 -37.59 50.29 -29.86
CA ILE A 15 -37.54 50.38 -31.34
C ILE A 15 -38.43 49.27 -31.92
N SER A 16 -39.71 49.28 -31.53
CA SER A 16 -40.79 48.45 -32.08
C SER A 16 -41.57 49.18 -33.20
N VAL A 17 -40.93 50.14 -33.89
CA VAL A 17 -41.53 50.84 -35.05
C VAL A 17 -40.57 50.96 -36.25
N GLY A 18 -39.28 50.60 -36.12
CA GLY A 18 -38.33 50.52 -37.24
C GLY A 18 -38.26 49.14 -37.91
N THR A 19 -38.47 48.07 -37.14
CA THR A 19 -38.36 46.67 -37.58
C THR A 19 -39.61 46.13 -38.27
N ALA A 20 -40.75 46.82 -38.19
CA ALA A 20 -41.96 46.49 -38.95
C ALA A 20 -42.05 47.16 -40.33
N VAL A 21 -41.14 48.09 -40.66
CA VAL A 21 -41.04 48.68 -42.01
C VAL A 21 -39.88 48.07 -42.81
N TYR A 22 -38.90 47.46 -42.15
CA TYR A 22 -37.83 46.71 -42.82
C TYR A 22 -38.29 45.31 -43.28
N HIS A 23 -39.19 44.66 -42.53
CA HIS A 23 -39.75 43.34 -42.89
C HIS A 23 -40.92 43.37 -43.90
N TYR A 24 -41.16 44.51 -44.57
CA TYR A 24 -42.10 44.60 -45.70
C TYR A 24 -41.45 45.15 -46.99
N TYR A 25 -40.10 45.17 -47.05
CA TYR A 25 -39.34 45.44 -48.27
C TYR A 25 -38.53 44.22 -48.77
N LEU A 26 -38.74 43.04 -48.16
CA LEU A 26 -38.19 41.74 -48.59
C LEU A 26 -39.23 40.97 -49.42
N ALA A 27 -39.62 41.56 -50.55
CA ALA A 27 -40.31 40.83 -51.61
C ALA A 27 -39.72 41.30 -52.93
N GLU A 28 -39.01 40.37 -53.58
CA GLU A 28 -38.20 40.49 -54.81
C GLU A 28 -36.75 40.97 -54.60
N LEU A 29 -35.96 40.17 -53.88
CA LEU A 29 -34.56 39.93 -54.28
C LEU A 29 -34.62 39.08 -55.56
N ASP A 30 -34.00 39.54 -56.64
CA ASP A 30 -33.91 38.76 -57.88
C ASP A 30 -32.82 37.68 -57.75
N SER A 31 -31.78 37.96 -56.96
CA SER A 31 -30.65 37.07 -56.63
C SER A 31 -29.80 37.68 -55.50
N SER A 32 -29.19 36.88 -54.62
CA SER A 32 -28.33 37.36 -53.52
C SER A 32 -27.07 36.51 -53.35
N ILE A 33 -25.96 37.12 -52.92
CA ILE A 33 -24.75 36.41 -52.51
C ILE A 33 -24.89 35.98 -51.04
N THR A 34 -24.46 34.78 -50.70
CA THR A 34 -24.31 34.35 -49.30
C THR A 34 -22.82 34.20 -48.99
N VAL A 35 -22.40 34.76 -47.86
CA VAL A 35 -21.03 34.67 -47.36
C VAL A 35 -21.09 34.16 -45.92
N GLU A 36 -20.46 33.04 -45.66
CA GLU A 36 -20.25 32.51 -44.32
C GLU A 36 -18.74 32.42 -44.08
N CYS A 37 -18.26 32.98 -42.98
CA CYS A 37 -16.85 32.97 -42.64
C CYS A 37 -16.63 32.47 -41.21
N ASP A 38 -15.65 31.58 -41.05
CA ASP A 38 -15.07 31.18 -39.78
C ASP A 38 -13.64 31.73 -39.68
N TYR A 39 -13.16 31.99 -38.46
CA TYR A 39 -11.81 32.51 -38.23
C TYR A 39 -11.05 31.72 -37.17
N ASP A 40 -9.74 31.65 -37.35
CA ASP A 40 -8.77 31.12 -36.39
C ASP A 40 -7.64 32.14 -36.19
N TYR A 41 -7.28 32.44 -34.95
CA TYR A 41 -6.32 33.49 -34.62
C TYR A 41 -5.11 32.92 -33.87
N ASP A 42 -3.94 33.01 -34.49
CA ASP A 42 -2.67 32.59 -33.92
C ASP A 42 -2.05 33.75 -33.14
N ILE A 43 -2.03 33.57 -31.82
CA ILE A 43 -1.52 34.55 -30.85
C ILE A 43 0.01 34.68 -30.91
N GLU A 44 0.74 33.60 -31.19
CA GLU A 44 2.21 33.63 -31.24
C GLU A 44 2.71 34.38 -32.46
N LEU A 45 2.05 34.16 -33.60
CA LEU A 45 2.38 34.82 -34.86
C LEU A 45 1.67 36.17 -35.02
N ASN A 46 0.71 36.48 -34.15
CA ASN A 46 -0.21 37.61 -34.28
C ASN A 46 -0.81 37.65 -35.70
N SER A 47 -1.37 36.53 -36.12
CA SER A 47 -1.96 36.34 -37.44
C SER A 47 -3.34 35.72 -37.34
N MET A 48 -4.17 35.94 -38.36
CA MET A 48 -5.51 35.35 -38.44
C MET A 48 -5.67 34.62 -39.76
N ILE A 49 -6.32 33.46 -39.73
CA ILE A 49 -6.83 32.79 -40.92
C ILE A 49 -8.35 32.97 -40.93
N LEU A 50 -8.87 33.45 -42.05
CA LEU A 50 -10.30 33.57 -42.31
C LEU A 50 -10.67 32.61 -43.44
N ASP A 51 -11.57 31.67 -43.14
CA ASP A 51 -12.11 30.73 -44.12
C ASP A 51 -13.53 31.15 -44.47
N CYS A 52 -13.70 31.71 -45.67
CA CYS A 52 -14.96 32.23 -46.17
C CYS A 52 -15.50 31.39 -47.32
N ASP A 53 -16.70 30.83 -47.15
CA ASP A 53 -17.46 30.18 -48.21
C ASP A 53 -18.45 31.16 -48.85
N VAL A 54 -18.27 31.38 -50.14
CA VAL A 54 -19.08 32.30 -50.93
C VAL A 54 -19.97 31.49 -51.87
N ILE A 55 -21.29 31.67 -51.74
CA ILE A 55 -22.29 31.09 -52.61
C ILE A 55 -22.93 32.21 -53.44
N ASP A 56 -22.74 32.13 -54.76
CA ASP A 56 -23.28 33.08 -55.73
C ASP A 56 -23.84 32.30 -56.93
N GLU A 57 -25.05 31.75 -56.76
CA GLU A 57 -25.70 30.90 -57.77
C GLU A 57 -26.04 31.66 -59.07
N ASP A 58 -26.19 32.98 -58.96
CA ASP A 58 -26.64 33.87 -60.04
C ASP A 58 -25.51 34.66 -60.69
N LEU A 59 -24.25 34.40 -60.31
CA LEU A 59 -23.03 35.04 -60.84
C LEU A 59 -23.09 36.58 -60.76
N ILE A 60 -23.55 37.09 -59.62
CA ILE A 60 -23.67 38.52 -59.32
C ILE A 60 -22.28 39.14 -59.19
N SER A 61 -21.35 38.44 -58.53
CA SER A 61 -19.96 38.81 -58.39
C SER A 61 -19.26 38.80 -59.76
N SER A 62 -18.66 39.92 -60.14
CA SER A 62 -18.00 40.07 -61.44
C SER A 62 -16.83 41.05 -61.36
N ASN A 63 -16.01 41.14 -62.40
CA ASN A 63 -14.89 42.09 -62.42
C ASN A 63 -15.32 43.56 -62.25
N ASP A 64 -16.57 43.90 -62.57
CA ASP A 64 -17.12 45.25 -62.39
C ASP A 64 -17.72 45.47 -60.99
N TYR A 65 -18.07 44.40 -60.29
CA TYR A 65 -18.65 44.38 -58.94
C TYR A 65 -18.07 43.21 -58.13
N PRO A 66 -16.79 43.28 -57.74
CA PRO A 66 -16.16 42.23 -56.96
C PRO A 66 -16.75 42.16 -55.56
N LEU A 67 -16.77 40.95 -54.99
CA LEU A 67 -16.95 40.76 -53.56
C LEU A 67 -15.56 40.90 -52.92
N THR A 68 -15.37 41.90 -52.07
CA THR A 68 -14.05 42.29 -51.57
C THR A 68 -14.04 42.29 -50.06
N LEU A 69 -13.03 41.65 -49.48
CA LEU A 69 -12.70 41.73 -48.08
C LEU A 69 -11.75 42.89 -47.84
N PHE A 70 -12.07 43.71 -46.84
CA PHE A 70 -11.24 44.81 -46.35
C PHE A 70 -10.86 44.58 -44.89
N LEU A 71 -9.60 44.82 -44.56
CA LEU A 71 -9.11 44.92 -43.19
C LEU A 71 -8.76 46.39 -42.90
N TYR A 72 -9.34 46.95 -41.84
CA TYR A 72 -9.08 48.30 -41.35
C TYR A 72 -8.29 48.25 -40.06
N ASP A 73 -7.33 49.17 -39.90
CA ASP A 73 -6.64 49.40 -38.63
C ASP A 73 -7.40 50.35 -37.69
N GLU A 74 -6.85 50.61 -36.50
CA GLU A 74 -7.42 51.49 -35.48
C GLU A 74 -7.65 52.95 -35.92
N SER A 75 -7.09 53.35 -37.07
CA SER A 75 -7.26 54.68 -37.67
C SER A 75 -8.25 54.65 -38.85
N ASP A 76 -9.05 53.59 -38.99
CA ASP A 76 -9.96 53.30 -40.11
C ASP A 76 -9.26 53.28 -41.47
N SER A 77 -7.95 52.97 -41.51
CA SER A 77 -7.18 52.88 -42.75
C SER A 77 -7.16 51.45 -43.27
N ILE A 78 -7.41 51.27 -44.57
CA ILE A 78 -7.36 49.95 -45.23
C ILE A 78 -5.91 49.46 -45.23
N VAL A 79 -5.67 48.34 -44.57
CA VAL A 79 -4.38 47.65 -44.50
C VAL A 79 -4.31 46.39 -45.36
N LEU A 80 -5.46 45.79 -45.68
CA LEU A 80 -5.59 44.70 -46.65
C LEU A 80 -6.87 44.84 -47.47
N GLU A 81 -6.78 44.48 -48.75
CA GLU A 81 -7.91 44.36 -49.68
C GLU A 81 -7.73 43.07 -50.48
N GLU A 82 -8.70 42.15 -50.40
CA GLU A 82 -8.65 40.84 -51.09
C GLU A 82 -9.98 40.55 -51.79
N VAL A 83 -9.93 40.11 -53.05
CA VAL A 83 -11.14 39.78 -53.83
C VAL A 83 -11.51 38.31 -53.64
N LEU A 84 -12.69 38.06 -53.10
CA LEU A 84 -13.22 36.72 -52.87
C LEU A 84 -13.78 36.12 -54.17
N GLN A 85 -13.58 34.82 -54.34
CA GLN A 85 -14.12 34.03 -55.45
C GLN A 85 -15.31 33.18 -54.99
N VAL A 86 -16.16 32.74 -55.91
CA VAL A 86 -17.24 31.78 -55.60
C VAL A 86 -16.63 30.44 -55.17
N GLY A 87 -17.12 29.89 -54.06
CA GLY A 87 -16.55 28.73 -53.37
C GLY A 87 -15.77 29.13 -52.12
N SER A 88 -14.84 28.27 -51.72
CA SER A 88 -14.05 28.43 -50.49
C SER A 88 -12.84 29.33 -50.71
N ASN A 89 -12.68 30.32 -49.84
CA ASN A 89 -11.58 31.27 -49.82
C ASN A 89 -10.89 31.23 -48.46
N GLN A 90 -9.59 30.98 -48.45
CA GLN A 90 -8.77 31.04 -47.24
C GLN A 90 -7.88 32.28 -47.32
N ILE A 91 -8.08 33.23 -46.41
CA ILE A 91 -7.34 34.49 -46.34
C ILE A 91 -6.46 34.47 -45.09
N THR A 92 -5.17 34.76 -45.25
CA THR A 92 -4.24 34.86 -44.13
C THR A 92 -3.89 36.33 -43.89
N LEU A 93 -4.22 36.83 -42.70
CA LEU A 93 -3.91 38.16 -42.20
C LEU A 93 -2.61 38.09 -41.38
N ASP A 94 -1.46 38.18 -42.06
CA ASP A 94 -0.15 38.17 -41.42
C ASP A 94 0.31 39.58 -41.00
N SER A 95 1.22 39.66 -40.02
CA SER A 95 1.90 40.91 -39.60
C SER A 95 0.98 41.95 -38.96
N LEU A 96 -0.05 41.53 -38.23
CA LEU A 96 -0.85 42.44 -37.42
C LEU A 96 0.04 43.10 -36.36
N ASN A 97 -0.21 44.37 -36.04
CA ASN A 97 0.51 45.06 -34.98
C ASN A 97 0.00 44.56 -33.62
N PHE A 98 0.89 44.39 -32.65
CA PHE A 98 0.51 44.10 -31.26
C PHE A 98 -0.20 45.30 -30.62
N ASN A 99 -1.12 45.06 -29.68
CA ASN A 99 -1.90 46.07 -28.97
C ASN A 99 -2.75 47.00 -29.87
N SER A 100 -3.25 46.50 -31.00
CA SER A 100 -4.01 47.29 -31.98
C SER A 100 -5.43 46.75 -32.13
N LEU A 101 -6.34 47.64 -32.54
CA LEU A 101 -7.70 47.28 -32.93
C LEU A 101 -7.77 47.18 -34.46
N TYR A 102 -8.50 46.18 -34.95
CA TYR A 102 -8.75 45.96 -36.36
C TYR A 102 -10.25 45.71 -36.59
N SER A 103 -10.70 46.00 -37.81
CA SER A 103 -12.08 45.70 -38.27
C SER A 103 -12.03 45.02 -39.63
N ILE A 104 -12.81 43.96 -39.82
CA ILE A 104 -12.97 43.27 -41.10
C ILE A 104 -14.34 43.61 -41.68
N SER A 105 -14.37 43.96 -42.96
CA SER A 105 -15.59 44.17 -43.74
C SER A 105 -15.55 43.30 -45.00
N ILE A 106 -16.66 42.66 -45.36
CA ILE A 106 -16.83 42.03 -46.68
C ILE A 106 -17.93 42.78 -47.41
N ASP A 107 -17.53 43.55 -48.42
CA ASP A 107 -18.42 44.41 -49.19
C ASP A 107 -18.58 43.88 -50.61
N GLY A 108 -19.80 43.92 -51.12
CA GLY A 108 -20.12 43.54 -52.49
C GLY A 108 -21.43 44.16 -52.90
N HIS A 109 -22.16 43.50 -53.80
CA HIS A 109 -23.44 44.00 -54.28
C HIS A 109 -24.49 42.91 -54.35
N ASP A 110 -25.71 43.21 -53.97
CA ASP A 110 -26.89 42.41 -54.30
C ASP A 110 -27.56 42.93 -55.56
N PHE A 111 -28.25 42.05 -56.30
CA PHE A 111 -29.04 42.45 -57.46
C PHE A 111 -30.53 42.53 -57.10
N ILE A 112 -31.02 43.77 -56.98
CA ILE A 112 -32.38 44.08 -56.53
C ILE A 112 -33.05 44.99 -57.56
N LYS A 113 -34.16 44.52 -58.15
CA LYS A 113 -35.01 45.31 -59.07
C LYS A 113 -34.20 45.93 -60.22
N SER A 114 -33.42 45.09 -60.91
CA SER A 114 -32.60 45.49 -62.07
C SER A 114 -31.46 46.47 -61.76
N LYS A 115 -30.97 46.52 -60.51
CA LYS A 115 -29.81 47.33 -60.11
C LYS A 115 -28.93 46.57 -59.12
N TYR A 116 -27.63 46.81 -59.21
CA TYR A 116 -26.67 46.43 -58.17
C TYR A 116 -26.75 47.44 -57.02
N ILE A 117 -26.91 46.95 -55.80
CA ILE A 117 -26.94 47.73 -54.56
C ILE A 117 -25.77 47.27 -53.71
N GLU A 118 -24.97 48.20 -53.23
CA GLU A 118 -23.85 47.93 -52.32
C GLU A 118 -24.38 47.30 -51.02
N THR A 119 -23.84 46.16 -50.67
CA THR A 119 -24.23 45.36 -49.50
C THR A 119 -22.97 44.98 -48.73
N ASN A 120 -22.99 45.21 -47.42
CA ASN A 120 -22.03 44.65 -46.48
C ASN A 120 -22.54 43.28 -46.02
N TYR A 121 -21.75 42.24 -46.24
CA TYR A 121 -22.08 40.85 -45.93
C TYR A 121 -21.53 40.41 -44.57
N LEU A 122 -20.46 41.03 -44.10
CA LEU A 122 -19.83 40.76 -42.82
C LEU A 122 -19.16 42.03 -42.30
N GLU A 123 -19.33 42.33 -41.02
CA GLU A 123 -18.59 43.38 -40.29
C GLU A 123 -18.25 42.84 -38.89
N TYR A 124 -16.97 42.82 -38.53
CA TYR A 124 -16.51 42.32 -37.23
C TYR A 124 -15.22 43.00 -36.77
N ASP A 125 -15.22 43.46 -35.52
CA ASP A 125 -14.08 44.10 -34.86
C ASP A 125 -13.32 43.11 -33.97
N PHE A 126 -11.98 43.19 -33.97
CA PHE A 126 -11.13 42.40 -33.08
C PHE A 126 -9.91 43.18 -32.58
N SER A 127 -9.31 42.71 -31.49
CA SER A 127 -8.11 43.31 -30.89
C SER A 127 -6.94 42.32 -30.89
N THR A 128 -5.74 42.80 -31.20
CA THR A 128 -4.54 41.97 -31.18
C THR A 128 -3.93 41.86 -29.79
N VAL A 129 -3.10 40.84 -29.60
CA VAL A 129 -2.46 40.53 -28.32
C VAL A 129 -1.40 41.55 -27.90
N ARG A 130 -1.02 41.54 -26.61
CA ARG A 130 0.01 42.43 -26.08
C ARG A 130 1.42 41.99 -26.49
N GLU A 131 2.25 42.95 -26.88
CA GLU A 131 3.65 42.72 -27.35
C GLU A 131 4.53 41.93 -26.37
N ASN A 132 4.22 41.94 -25.07
CA ASN A 132 4.98 41.23 -24.02
C ASN A 132 4.07 40.44 -23.08
N PHE A 133 3.02 39.80 -23.59
CA PHE A 133 2.25 38.85 -22.77
C PHE A 133 3.16 37.68 -22.33
N ILE A 134 3.03 37.27 -21.07
CA ILE A 134 3.79 36.17 -20.48
C ILE A 134 2.82 35.02 -20.27
N ILE A 135 3.04 33.93 -21.00
CA ILE A 135 2.30 32.67 -20.80
C ILE A 135 2.57 32.21 -19.36
N PRO A 136 1.54 31.83 -18.58
CA PRO A 136 1.75 31.22 -17.27
C PRO A 136 2.73 30.06 -17.40
N THR A 137 3.82 30.13 -16.63
CA THR A 137 4.77 29.02 -16.55
C THR A 137 4.38 28.13 -15.38
N TRP A 138 4.76 26.87 -15.42
CA TRP A 138 4.36 25.95 -14.38
C TRP A 138 5.35 24.79 -14.28
N THR A 139 5.37 24.14 -13.12
CA THR A 139 6.15 22.95 -12.83
C THR A 139 5.29 21.94 -12.11
N TYR A 140 5.61 20.65 -12.26
CA TYR A 140 5.01 19.61 -11.43
C TYR A 140 6.09 18.95 -10.58
N THR A 141 5.71 18.54 -9.38
CA THR A 141 6.56 17.78 -8.46
C THR A 141 5.80 16.57 -7.96
N GLU A 142 6.31 15.37 -8.22
CA GLU A 142 5.77 14.14 -7.64
C GLU A 142 6.08 14.08 -6.14
N ILE A 143 5.07 13.85 -5.31
CA ILE A 143 5.21 13.76 -3.85
C ILE A 143 5.25 12.30 -3.41
N LEU A 144 4.31 11.49 -3.90
CA LEU A 144 4.11 10.11 -3.46
C LEU A 144 3.57 9.26 -4.61
N LEU A 145 4.10 8.05 -4.71
CA LEU A 145 3.60 6.99 -5.57
C LEU A 145 3.53 5.71 -4.73
N SER A 146 2.35 5.10 -4.63
CA SER A 146 2.12 3.78 -4.06
C SER A 146 1.08 3.00 -4.87
N ASP A 147 0.83 1.74 -4.48
CA ASP A 147 -0.05 0.79 -5.19
C ASP A 147 -1.46 1.28 -5.45
N THR A 148 -1.95 2.22 -4.64
CA THR A 148 -3.31 2.74 -4.78
C THR A 148 -3.36 4.27 -4.78
N ILE A 149 -2.22 4.96 -4.60
CA ILE A 149 -2.16 6.40 -4.40
C ILE A 149 -1.12 7.05 -5.31
N TYR A 150 -1.56 8.06 -6.06
CA TYR A 150 -0.66 8.96 -6.77
C TYR A 150 -0.85 10.39 -6.28
N ARG A 151 0.21 11.06 -5.83
CA ARG A 151 0.16 12.43 -5.29
C ARG A 151 1.23 13.32 -5.91
N PHE A 152 0.84 14.51 -6.33
CA PHE A 152 1.74 15.49 -6.95
C PHE A 152 1.29 16.93 -6.68
N LEU A 153 2.23 17.86 -6.81
CA LEU A 153 2.02 19.30 -6.76
C LEU A 153 2.12 19.88 -8.16
N VAL A 154 1.30 20.88 -8.45
CA VAL A 154 1.46 21.74 -9.62
C VAL A 154 1.68 23.17 -9.15
N ASP A 155 2.87 23.71 -9.41
CA ASP A 155 3.20 25.10 -9.13
C ASP A 155 3.01 25.91 -10.40
N ILE A 156 2.11 26.90 -10.38
CA ILE A 156 1.81 27.78 -11.52
C ILE A 156 2.28 29.19 -11.18
N VAL A 157 3.03 29.80 -12.09
CA VAL A 157 3.51 31.18 -12.05
C VAL A 157 2.82 31.96 -13.17
N ASP A 158 1.83 32.77 -12.80
CA ASP A 158 1.09 33.65 -13.69
C ASP A 158 1.46 35.12 -13.45
N ASP A 159 2.57 35.56 -14.04
CA ASP A 159 3.02 36.96 -13.96
C ASP A 159 2.09 37.93 -14.72
N GLY A 160 1.21 37.41 -15.58
CA GLY A 160 0.34 38.17 -16.47
C GLY A 160 -1.08 38.41 -15.94
N ASP A 161 -1.48 37.75 -14.83
CA ASP A 161 -2.86 37.73 -14.30
C ASP A 161 -3.88 37.30 -15.37
N CYS A 162 -3.50 36.27 -16.14
CA CYS A 162 -4.25 35.72 -17.26
C CYS A 162 -4.85 34.33 -16.96
N PHE A 163 -4.51 33.72 -15.82
CA PHE A 163 -5.01 32.42 -15.39
C PHE A 163 -6.54 32.41 -15.27
N ALA A 164 -7.16 31.41 -15.88
CA ALA A 164 -8.60 31.20 -15.79
C ALA A 164 -8.93 29.95 -14.96
N SER A 165 -8.35 28.80 -15.32
CA SER A 165 -8.52 27.56 -14.57
C SER A 165 -7.43 26.53 -14.87
N VAL A 166 -7.38 25.46 -14.08
CA VAL A 166 -6.60 24.26 -14.38
C VAL A 166 -7.51 23.03 -14.33
N ASP A 167 -7.47 22.22 -15.38
CA ASP A 167 -8.08 20.91 -15.46
C ASP A 167 -7.03 19.83 -15.19
N ILE A 168 -7.40 18.85 -14.38
CA ILE A 168 -6.59 17.66 -14.12
C ILE A 168 -7.41 16.44 -14.43
N ILE A 169 -6.96 15.69 -15.41
CA ILE A 169 -7.70 14.59 -16.01
C ILE A 169 -6.87 13.33 -15.93
N LEU A 170 -7.41 12.28 -15.30
CA LEU A 170 -6.83 10.95 -15.24
C LEU A 170 -7.44 10.10 -16.35
N TYR A 171 -6.58 9.47 -17.15
CA TYR A 171 -6.97 8.50 -18.17
C TYR A 171 -6.48 7.10 -17.81
N ASN A 172 -7.21 6.08 -18.26
CA ASN A 172 -6.75 4.68 -18.21
C ASN A 172 -5.86 4.34 -19.43
N SER A 173 -5.33 3.12 -19.44
CA SER A 173 -4.52 2.55 -20.53
C SER A 173 -5.20 2.53 -21.90
N SER A 174 -6.54 2.62 -21.96
CA SER A 174 -7.30 2.74 -23.22
C SER A 174 -7.58 4.19 -23.61
N ASN A 175 -6.88 5.15 -23.00
CA ASN A 175 -7.05 6.59 -23.19
C ASN A 175 -8.48 7.08 -22.92
N THR A 176 -9.18 6.41 -21.99
CA THR A 176 -10.53 6.79 -21.55
C THR A 176 -10.42 7.58 -20.26
N GLU A 177 -11.09 8.74 -20.20
CA GLU A 177 -11.18 9.56 -19.00
C GLU A 177 -11.85 8.78 -17.86
N ILE A 178 -11.16 8.73 -16.71
CA ILE A 178 -11.64 8.10 -15.48
C ILE A 178 -12.25 9.16 -14.57
N VAL A 179 -11.50 10.24 -14.36
CA VAL A 179 -11.89 11.35 -13.50
C VAL A 179 -11.26 12.64 -13.99
N SER A 180 -12.00 13.74 -13.90
CA SER A 180 -11.54 15.10 -14.18
C SER A 180 -11.90 16.04 -13.02
N HIS A 181 -10.99 16.97 -12.74
CA HIS A 181 -11.19 18.02 -11.75
C HIS A 181 -10.82 19.37 -12.37
N ASN A 182 -11.64 20.41 -12.15
CA ASN A 182 -11.39 21.78 -12.59
C ASN A 182 -11.22 22.70 -11.39
N TYR A 183 -10.21 23.58 -11.43
CA TYR A 183 -9.88 24.52 -10.37
C TYR A 183 -9.71 25.93 -10.92
N THR A 184 -10.33 26.92 -10.28
CA THR A 184 -10.29 28.33 -10.71
C THR A 184 -9.46 29.23 -9.79
N THR A 185 -8.71 28.65 -8.85
CA THR A 185 -7.89 29.40 -7.87
C THR A 185 -6.49 28.82 -7.80
N LEU A 186 -5.48 29.70 -7.70
CA LEU A 186 -4.05 29.35 -7.70
C LEU A 186 -3.46 28.96 -6.32
N GLU A 187 -4.25 28.86 -5.25
CA GLU A 187 -3.71 28.57 -3.92
C GLU A 187 -3.54 27.06 -3.68
N ASN A 188 -2.28 26.61 -3.51
CA ASN A 188 -1.85 25.27 -3.09
C ASN A 188 -2.51 24.10 -3.85
N LEU A 189 -2.09 23.90 -5.09
CA LEU A 189 -2.56 22.85 -5.98
C LEU A 189 -1.85 21.51 -5.72
N GLU A 190 -2.16 20.88 -4.58
CA GLU A 190 -1.82 19.49 -4.27
C GLU A 190 -2.94 18.56 -4.70
N PHE A 191 -2.60 17.53 -5.49
CA PHE A 191 -3.57 16.58 -6.02
C PHE A 191 -3.23 15.17 -5.59
N SER A 192 -4.28 14.38 -5.37
CA SER A 192 -4.13 12.95 -5.13
C SER A 192 -5.22 12.15 -5.82
N PHE A 193 -4.82 11.06 -6.46
CA PHE A 193 -5.70 9.99 -6.85
C PHE A 193 -5.53 8.86 -5.84
N THR A 194 -6.64 8.30 -5.36
CA THR A 194 -6.65 7.17 -4.42
C THR A 194 -7.46 6.04 -5.02
N THR A 195 -7.33 4.83 -4.49
CA THR A 195 -8.05 3.63 -4.98
C THR A 195 -7.74 3.30 -6.44
N LEU A 196 -6.53 3.63 -6.91
CA LEU A 196 -6.06 3.17 -8.21
C LEU A 196 -5.93 1.65 -8.21
N ASP A 197 -6.27 1.04 -9.34
CA ASP A 197 -6.08 -0.39 -9.57
C ASP A 197 -4.60 -0.64 -9.91
N PRO A 198 -3.86 -1.40 -9.08
CA PRO A 198 -2.43 -1.60 -9.26
C PRO A 198 -2.07 -2.37 -10.55
N GLU A 199 -3.03 -3.09 -11.14
CA GLU A 199 -2.81 -3.83 -12.41
C GLU A 199 -3.06 -2.97 -13.66
N SER A 200 -3.48 -1.71 -13.50
CA SER A 200 -3.84 -0.81 -14.59
C SER A 200 -2.78 0.27 -14.84
N SER A 201 -2.60 0.68 -16.10
CA SER A 201 -1.78 1.85 -16.45
C SER A 201 -2.63 3.11 -16.51
N TYR A 202 -2.04 4.22 -16.07
CA TYR A 202 -2.70 5.53 -16.05
C TYR A 202 -1.85 6.61 -16.71
N SER A 203 -2.50 7.67 -17.19
CA SER A 203 -1.83 8.90 -17.61
C SER A 203 -2.60 10.11 -17.12
N ILE A 204 -1.89 11.20 -16.82
CA ILE A 204 -2.49 12.44 -16.29
C ILE A 204 -2.26 13.58 -17.28
N ASP A 205 -3.35 14.23 -17.69
CA ASP A 205 -3.34 15.49 -18.43
C ASP A 205 -3.58 16.63 -17.44
N VAL A 206 -2.61 17.54 -17.34
CA VAL A 206 -2.74 18.80 -16.61
C VAL A 206 -2.86 19.91 -17.64
N ARG A 207 -4.04 20.53 -17.71
CA ARG A 207 -4.36 21.57 -18.69
C ARG A 207 -4.63 22.89 -17.99
N ILE A 208 -3.83 23.90 -18.30
CA ILE A 208 -3.99 25.25 -17.77
C ILE A 208 -4.69 26.09 -18.82
N ASN A 209 -5.84 26.64 -18.44
CA ASN A 209 -6.64 27.54 -19.26
C ASN A 209 -6.36 28.98 -18.83
N TYR A 210 -6.16 29.87 -19.81
CA TYR A 210 -5.90 31.29 -19.61
C TYR A 210 -6.63 32.14 -20.64
N ILE A 211 -6.93 33.39 -20.29
CA ILE A 211 -7.69 34.33 -21.14
C ILE A 211 -6.79 35.50 -21.52
N ILE A 212 -6.67 35.76 -22.82
CA ILE A 212 -5.92 36.90 -23.36
C ILE A 212 -6.84 37.75 -24.22
N ASN A 213 -7.12 38.99 -23.80
CA ASN A 213 -7.95 39.95 -24.54
C ASN A 213 -9.25 39.31 -25.10
N ASP A 214 -9.95 38.54 -24.26
CA ASP A 214 -11.20 37.81 -24.55
C ASP A 214 -11.08 36.49 -25.34
N PHE A 215 -9.87 36.08 -25.73
CA PHE A 215 -9.62 34.77 -26.33
C PHE A 215 -9.25 33.74 -25.25
N GLU A 216 -10.04 32.68 -25.14
CA GLU A 216 -9.72 31.50 -24.33
C GLU A 216 -8.63 30.67 -25.00
N GLN A 217 -7.61 30.33 -24.22
CA GLN A 217 -6.50 29.50 -24.65
C GLN A 217 -6.21 28.46 -23.58
N SER A 218 -5.62 27.35 -24.00
CA SER A 218 -5.23 26.27 -23.10
C SER A 218 -3.84 25.75 -23.46
N ALA A 219 -2.98 25.61 -22.46
CA ALA A 219 -1.76 24.85 -22.57
C ALA A 219 -1.94 23.54 -21.78
N SER A 220 -1.71 22.40 -22.43
CA SER A 220 -1.74 21.09 -21.77
C SER A 220 -0.33 20.54 -21.70
N ILE A 221 -0.01 19.92 -20.56
CA ILE A 221 0.95 18.83 -20.55
C ILE A 221 0.20 17.52 -20.38
N VAL A 222 0.54 16.57 -21.23
CA VAL A 222 0.32 15.17 -20.89
C VAL A 222 1.56 14.76 -20.13
N ILE A 223 1.46 14.52 -18.83
CA ILE A 223 2.55 13.95 -18.06
C ILE A 223 2.70 12.51 -18.57
N PRO A 224 3.71 12.21 -19.40
CA PRO A 224 3.89 10.87 -19.92
C PRO A 224 4.59 10.10 -18.82
N LYS A 225 3.82 9.34 -18.07
CA LYS A 225 4.37 8.34 -17.17
C LYS A 225 3.40 7.19 -17.20
N ASP A 226 3.76 6.15 -17.95
CA ASP A 226 3.24 4.81 -17.76
C ASP A 226 3.68 4.33 -16.38
N PHE A 227 3.12 4.92 -15.31
CA PHE A 227 3.22 4.28 -14.01
C PHE A 227 2.15 3.19 -14.04
N THR A 228 2.59 1.97 -14.32
CA THR A 228 2.09 0.84 -13.55
C THR A 228 2.59 1.07 -12.13
N THR A 229 1.78 0.80 -11.12
CA THR A 229 2.25 0.84 -9.73
C THR A 229 3.32 -0.23 -9.46
N ILE A 230 3.68 -1.04 -10.45
CA ILE A 230 4.72 -2.05 -10.39
C ILE A 230 5.82 -1.66 -11.38
N MET A 231 6.89 -1.03 -10.89
CA MET A 231 8.16 -0.88 -11.63
C MET A 231 9.37 -1.41 -10.84
N THR A 232 9.14 -1.93 -9.64
CA THR A 232 9.99 -2.94 -9.03
C THR A 232 9.57 -4.29 -9.62
N PRO A 233 10.49 -5.14 -10.13
CA PRO A 233 10.14 -6.55 -10.27
C PRO A 233 9.62 -7.00 -8.91
N LEU A 234 8.42 -7.60 -8.86
CA LEU A 234 8.04 -8.39 -7.70
C LEU A 234 9.08 -9.49 -7.61
N THR A 235 10.05 -9.31 -6.72
CA THR A 235 11.04 -10.32 -6.37
C THR A 235 10.25 -11.57 -5.97
N PRO A 236 10.59 -12.77 -6.47
CA PRO A 236 10.02 -13.98 -5.93
C PRO A 236 10.20 -13.94 -4.42
N THR A 237 9.14 -14.10 -3.63
CA THR A 237 9.28 -14.10 -2.17
C THR A 237 9.70 -15.50 -1.72
N ALA A 238 10.54 -15.55 -0.70
CA ALA A 238 10.82 -16.76 0.04
C ALA A 238 10.13 -16.64 1.39
N GLU A 239 9.56 -17.73 1.89
CA GLU A 239 8.94 -17.77 3.21
C GLU A 239 9.48 -18.98 3.96
N LEU A 240 9.96 -18.75 5.18
CA LEU A 240 10.34 -19.82 6.08
C LEU A 240 9.08 -20.30 6.79
N LEU A 241 8.48 -21.38 6.29
CA LEU A 241 7.25 -21.90 6.88
C LEU A 241 7.50 -22.74 8.12
N ASN A 242 8.59 -23.51 8.27
CA ASN A 242 8.76 -24.28 9.51
C ASN A 242 10.22 -24.55 9.89
N VAL A 243 10.53 -24.56 11.20
CA VAL A 243 11.78 -25.12 11.74
C VAL A 243 11.43 -26.19 12.77
N PHE A 244 11.46 -27.45 12.33
CA PHE A 244 11.13 -28.59 13.18
C PHE A 244 12.40 -29.32 13.58
N SER A 245 12.67 -29.47 14.88
CA SER A 245 13.56 -30.51 15.43
C SER A 245 14.79 -30.79 14.56
N ASP A 246 15.76 -29.88 14.58
CA ASP A 246 17.01 -29.98 13.81
C ASP A 246 16.86 -29.95 12.27
N ASN A 247 15.66 -29.71 11.74
CA ASN A 247 15.37 -29.56 10.32
C ASN A 247 14.66 -28.22 10.06
N ILE A 248 14.82 -27.70 8.84
CA ILE A 248 14.17 -26.49 8.35
C ILE A 248 13.39 -26.84 7.09
N ASN A 249 12.08 -26.59 7.08
CA ASN A 249 11.29 -26.61 5.86
C ASN A 249 11.12 -25.17 5.36
N LEU A 250 11.71 -24.90 4.20
CA LEU A 250 11.55 -23.68 3.43
C LEU A 250 10.50 -23.92 2.35
N THR A 251 9.48 -23.07 2.30
CA THR A 251 8.50 -23.07 1.20
C THR A 251 8.57 -21.74 0.49
N PHE A 252 8.86 -21.78 -0.80
CA PHE A 252 8.94 -20.62 -1.65
C PHE A 252 7.54 -20.36 -2.21
N ASN A 253 6.86 -19.36 -1.67
CA ASN A 253 5.62 -18.89 -2.26
C ASN A 253 5.95 -18.01 -3.48
N LEU A 254 5.73 -18.55 -4.66
CA LEU A 254 5.89 -17.85 -5.93
C LEU A 254 4.75 -16.83 -6.13
N VAL A 255 4.81 -15.71 -5.40
CA VAL A 255 3.96 -14.56 -5.71
C VAL A 255 4.70 -13.67 -6.69
N THR A 256 4.62 -14.04 -7.96
CA THR A 256 4.91 -13.11 -9.06
C THR A 256 3.57 -12.71 -9.64
N ASP A 257 3.00 -11.57 -9.23
CA ASP A 257 1.73 -11.09 -9.81
C ASP A 257 1.85 -10.83 -11.32
N ASN A 258 3.06 -10.90 -11.87
CA ASN A 258 3.28 -10.97 -13.31
C ASN A 258 3.79 -12.35 -13.74
N LYS A 259 3.00 -13.00 -14.60
CA LYS A 259 3.21 -14.36 -15.16
C LYS A 259 4.46 -14.53 -16.06
N ASP A 260 5.45 -13.65 -15.92
CA ASP A 260 6.57 -13.47 -16.86
C ASP A 260 7.94 -13.89 -16.31
N ALA A 261 8.06 -14.18 -15.00
CA ALA A 261 9.29 -14.77 -14.45
C ALA A 261 9.39 -16.25 -14.88
N THR A 262 10.41 -16.59 -15.65
CA THR A 262 10.66 -17.94 -16.15
C THR A 262 12.06 -18.41 -15.77
N ASP A 263 12.26 -19.73 -15.78
CA ASP A 263 13.54 -20.36 -15.42
C ASP A 263 14.07 -19.96 -14.04
N VAL A 264 13.17 -19.84 -13.05
CA VAL A 264 13.52 -19.51 -11.67
C VAL A 264 14.35 -20.64 -11.05
N ILE A 265 15.52 -20.30 -10.56
CA ILE A 265 16.45 -21.18 -9.85
C ILE A 265 16.71 -20.55 -8.49
N TYR A 266 16.44 -21.29 -7.42
CA TYR A 266 16.71 -20.86 -6.05
C TYR A 266 18.08 -21.36 -5.61
N THR A 267 18.81 -20.53 -4.87
CA THR A 267 20.03 -20.90 -4.16
C THR A 267 19.82 -20.62 -2.68
N ILE A 268 20.02 -21.63 -1.85
CA ILE A 268 19.91 -21.50 -0.40
C ILE A 268 21.28 -21.72 0.20
N GLU A 269 21.73 -20.79 1.04
CA GLU A 269 23.01 -20.83 1.72
C GLU A 269 22.80 -20.70 3.22
N LEU A 270 23.38 -21.60 4.01
CA LEU A 270 23.49 -21.41 5.45
C LEU A 270 24.86 -20.85 5.76
N ILE A 271 24.91 -19.70 6.41
CA ILE A 271 26.11 -18.88 6.55
C ILE A 271 26.35 -18.61 8.04
N ASP A 272 27.51 -18.98 8.57
CA ASP A 272 27.85 -18.69 9.97
C ASP A 272 28.05 -17.18 10.23
N LEU A 273 28.18 -16.81 11.51
CA LEU A 273 28.44 -15.42 11.93
C LEU A 273 29.77 -14.84 11.40
N ASN A 274 30.69 -15.67 10.87
CA ASN A 274 31.95 -15.25 10.25
C ASN A 274 31.86 -15.18 8.72
N SER A 275 30.64 -15.24 8.16
CA SER A 275 30.37 -15.27 6.72
C SER A 275 30.90 -16.53 6.01
N THR A 276 31.03 -17.65 6.73
CA THR A 276 31.41 -18.95 6.17
C THR A 276 30.15 -19.69 5.73
N ILE A 277 30.09 -20.10 4.46
CA ILE A 277 29.01 -20.96 3.96
C ILE A 277 29.18 -22.37 4.56
N LEU A 278 28.27 -22.76 5.44
CA LEU A 278 28.17 -24.07 6.09
C LEU A 278 27.45 -25.09 5.18
N TYR A 279 26.45 -24.62 4.43
CA TYR A 279 25.65 -25.41 3.51
C TYR A 279 25.26 -24.57 2.29
N SER A 280 25.15 -25.18 1.11
CA SER A 280 24.62 -24.52 -0.08
C SER A 280 23.93 -25.55 -0.98
N GLU A 281 22.73 -25.21 -1.43
CA GLU A 281 21.94 -26.01 -2.37
C GLU A 281 21.28 -25.13 -3.41
N THR A 282 21.12 -25.66 -4.62
CA THR A 282 20.42 -25.00 -5.72
C THR A 282 19.28 -25.89 -6.18
N THR A 283 18.09 -25.32 -6.35
CA THR A 283 16.88 -26.07 -6.75
C THR A 283 15.99 -25.29 -7.71
N THR A 284 15.04 -25.99 -8.30
CA THR A 284 13.85 -25.41 -8.95
C THR A 284 12.55 -25.78 -8.22
N GLU A 285 12.65 -26.53 -7.12
CA GLU A 285 11.50 -26.92 -6.31
C GLU A 285 11.05 -25.75 -5.43
N THR A 286 9.73 -25.62 -5.27
CA THR A 286 9.11 -24.57 -4.45
C THR A 286 8.98 -24.95 -2.99
N ASP A 287 9.31 -26.19 -2.63
CA ASP A 287 9.23 -26.70 -1.27
C ASP A 287 10.48 -27.54 -1.00
N ILE A 288 11.25 -27.17 0.03
CA ILE A 288 12.49 -27.87 0.39
C ILE A 288 12.54 -28.14 1.89
N SER A 289 12.99 -29.34 2.24
CA SER A 289 13.36 -29.71 3.61
C SER A 289 14.88 -29.83 3.72
N LEU A 290 15.48 -29.10 4.64
CA LEU A 290 16.92 -29.09 4.94
C LEU A 290 17.16 -29.71 6.32
N ASP A 291 18.04 -30.72 6.38
CA ASP A 291 18.55 -31.25 7.65
C ASP A 291 19.76 -30.42 8.10
N VAL A 292 19.58 -29.73 9.23
CA VAL A 292 20.55 -28.79 9.79
C VAL A 292 21.06 -29.23 11.15
N GLY A 293 20.71 -30.43 11.62
CA GLY A 293 21.04 -30.91 12.97
C GLY A 293 22.53 -31.03 13.25
N SER A 294 23.33 -31.16 12.20
CA SER A 294 24.79 -31.21 12.28
C SER A 294 25.47 -29.85 12.45
N ILE A 295 24.76 -28.75 12.23
CA ILE A 295 25.30 -27.38 12.36
C ILE A 295 25.26 -26.98 13.84
N ASP A 296 26.42 -26.62 14.41
CA ASP A 296 26.59 -26.36 15.86
C ASP A 296 26.91 -24.90 16.22
N SER A 297 26.32 -23.97 15.48
CA SER A 297 26.51 -22.53 15.66
C SER A 297 25.30 -21.77 15.15
N ASN A 298 25.16 -20.49 15.52
CA ASN A 298 24.22 -19.59 14.86
C ASN A 298 24.58 -19.43 13.38
N TYR A 299 23.56 -19.33 12.53
CA TYR A 299 23.73 -19.11 11.10
C TYR A 299 22.60 -18.25 10.53
N TYR A 300 22.85 -17.69 9.36
CA TYR A 300 21.85 -17.04 8.54
C TYR A 300 21.48 -18.00 7.40
N ILE A 301 20.20 -18.09 7.08
CA ILE A 301 19.76 -18.65 5.81
C ILE A 301 19.67 -17.48 4.84
N SER A 302 20.42 -17.54 3.76
CA SER A 302 20.29 -16.64 2.61
C SER A 302 19.57 -17.39 1.51
N VAL A 303 18.45 -16.86 1.06
CA VAL A 303 17.69 -17.40 -0.06
C VAL A 303 17.80 -16.43 -1.23
N LYS A 304 18.37 -16.91 -2.33
CA LYS A 304 18.54 -16.15 -3.57
C LYS A 304 17.75 -16.77 -4.70
N ALA A 305 17.32 -15.98 -5.67
CA ALA A 305 16.85 -16.47 -6.96
C ALA A 305 17.66 -15.91 -8.12
N SER A 306 17.80 -16.75 -9.15
CA SER A 306 18.14 -16.32 -10.50
C SER A 306 16.95 -16.62 -11.41
N TYR A 307 16.54 -15.68 -12.24
CA TYR A 307 15.36 -15.83 -13.10
C TYR A 307 15.45 -14.93 -14.35
N LEU A 308 14.66 -15.28 -15.37
CA LEU A 308 14.48 -14.47 -16.56
C LEU A 308 13.16 -13.69 -16.44
N PHE A 309 13.22 -12.36 -16.60
CA PHE A 309 12.05 -11.48 -16.63
C PHE A 309 12.20 -10.48 -17.78
N ASN A 310 11.22 -10.40 -18.68
CA ASN A 310 11.25 -9.52 -19.86
C ASN A 310 12.55 -9.60 -20.69
N GLU A 311 13.01 -10.82 -20.98
CA GLU A 311 14.26 -11.11 -21.70
C GLU A 311 15.55 -10.63 -21.00
N ALA A 312 15.45 -10.11 -19.77
CA ALA A 312 16.59 -9.75 -18.93
C ALA A 312 16.87 -10.83 -17.88
N ASN A 313 18.16 -11.15 -17.71
CA ASN A 313 18.61 -12.11 -16.70
C ASN A 313 18.85 -11.40 -15.38
N TYR A 314 18.26 -11.94 -14.32
CA TYR A 314 18.49 -11.57 -12.94
C TYR A 314 19.23 -12.73 -12.27
N THR A 315 20.34 -12.44 -11.61
CA THR A 315 21.23 -13.45 -11.01
C THR A 315 21.49 -13.13 -9.56
N ASP A 316 21.42 -14.14 -8.70
CA ASP A 316 21.70 -14.05 -7.26
C ASP A 316 20.94 -12.91 -6.57
N VAL A 317 19.68 -12.70 -6.94
CA VAL A 317 18.79 -11.73 -6.28
C VAL A 317 18.43 -12.30 -4.91
N GLU A 318 18.83 -11.62 -3.83
CA GLU A 318 18.46 -11.99 -2.46
C GLU A 318 16.95 -11.80 -2.28
N LEU A 319 16.27 -12.86 -1.85
CA LEU A 319 14.82 -12.89 -1.64
C LEU A 319 14.47 -12.72 -0.17
N ALA A 320 15.21 -13.41 0.70
CA ALA A 320 15.01 -13.36 2.14
C ALA A 320 16.29 -13.79 2.86
N ILE A 321 16.50 -13.20 4.04
CA ILE A 321 17.52 -13.62 4.98
C ILE A 321 16.84 -13.98 6.29
N TYR A 322 17.08 -15.18 6.81
CA TYR A 322 16.56 -15.62 8.11
C TYR A 322 17.71 -15.79 9.08
N SER A 323 17.64 -15.10 10.22
CA SER A 323 18.60 -15.31 11.30
C SER A 323 18.17 -16.50 12.13
N ILE A 324 18.87 -17.63 11.97
CA ILE A 324 18.66 -18.82 12.79
C ILE A 324 19.70 -18.85 13.90
N TYR A 325 19.26 -18.42 15.06
CA TYR A 325 20.02 -18.62 16.28
C TYR A 325 19.86 -20.09 16.64
N LYS A 326 20.97 -20.83 16.63
CA LYS A 326 21.00 -22.18 17.20
C LYS A 326 20.93 -22.02 18.71
N ASN A 327 19.73 -21.75 19.19
CA ASN A 327 19.37 -22.13 20.53
C ASN A 327 18.73 -23.51 20.41
N ALA A 328 19.24 -24.51 21.12
CA ALA A 328 18.62 -25.85 21.16
C ALA A 328 17.13 -25.80 21.63
N LEU A 329 16.70 -24.63 22.11
CA LEU A 329 15.39 -24.30 22.65
C LEU A 329 14.50 -23.51 21.69
N ALA A 330 15.05 -23.01 20.57
CA ALA A 330 14.27 -22.38 19.53
C ALA A 330 13.65 -23.49 18.65
N ASN A 331 12.70 -24.22 19.24
CA ASN A 331 11.84 -25.13 18.49
C ASN A 331 10.76 -24.25 17.81
N PHE A 332 11.07 -23.74 16.61
CA PHE A 332 10.19 -22.84 15.88
C PHE A 332 9.08 -23.62 15.16
N PHE A 333 8.04 -23.94 15.92
CA PHE A 333 6.78 -24.36 15.33
C PHE A 333 6.09 -23.13 14.73
N THR A 334 5.47 -23.29 13.54
CA THR A 334 4.57 -22.24 13.07
C THR A 334 3.38 -22.16 13.98
N ILE A 335 3.13 -20.94 14.44
CA ILE A 335 1.86 -20.57 15.00
C ILE A 335 1.11 -19.89 13.86
N PRO A 336 -0.10 -20.34 13.50
CA PRO A 336 -0.88 -19.70 12.46
C PRO A 336 -0.97 -18.19 12.68
N ASN A 337 -0.64 -17.41 11.64
CA ASN A 337 -0.54 -15.94 11.64
C ASN A 337 0.67 -15.33 12.36
N LEU A 338 1.71 -16.10 12.69
CA LEU A 338 3.00 -15.56 13.13
C LEU A 338 4.13 -16.11 12.27
N ASN A 339 4.96 -15.21 11.76
CA ASN A 339 6.08 -15.50 10.89
C ASN A 339 7.41 -15.12 11.54
N ILE A 340 8.46 -15.82 11.14
CA ILE A 340 9.83 -15.41 11.45
C ILE A 340 10.30 -14.45 10.35
N VAL A 341 10.72 -13.25 10.77
CA VAL A 341 11.11 -12.16 9.86
C VAL A 341 12.59 -11.78 10.02
N ASP A 342 13.12 -11.08 9.02
CA ASP A 342 14.47 -10.50 9.08
C ASP A 342 14.48 -9.27 10.00
N THR A 343 14.81 -9.50 11.26
CA THR A 343 14.87 -8.45 12.27
C THR A 343 16.02 -7.45 12.07
N SER A 344 16.85 -7.61 11.03
CA SER A 344 17.86 -6.61 10.63
C SER A 344 17.28 -5.48 9.77
N LEU A 345 16.10 -5.69 9.18
CA LEU A 345 15.37 -4.70 8.41
C LEU A 345 14.46 -3.85 9.31
N PRO A 346 14.21 -2.58 8.99
CA PRO A 346 13.28 -1.77 9.75
C PRO A 346 11.83 -2.24 9.56
N LEU A 347 11.04 -2.16 10.63
CA LEU A 347 9.60 -2.38 10.62
C LEU A 347 8.92 -1.27 9.79
N THR A 348 8.20 -1.67 8.75
CA THR A 348 7.53 -0.75 7.80
C THR A 348 6.01 -0.85 7.82
N SER A 349 5.45 -1.87 8.48
CA SER A 349 4.01 -2.03 8.71
C SER A 349 3.74 -2.28 10.19
N TYR A 350 2.65 -1.73 10.73
CA TYR A 350 2.20 -2.08 12.09
C TYR A 350 1.67 -3.52 12.16
N ASP A 351 1.22 -4.07 11.03
CA ASP A 351 0.67 -5.42 10.95
C ASP A 351 1.75 -6.50 11.11
N ASP A 352 3.03 -6.17 10.92
CA ASP A 352 4.16 -7.11 11.05
C ASP A 352 4.83 -7.04 12.44
N TYR A 353 4.32 -6.22 13.36
CA TYR A 353 5.00 -5.94 14.62
C TYR A 353 5.06 -7.17 15.54
N ASP A 354 4.00 -7.98 15.55
CA ASP A 354 3.95 -9.25 16.27
C ASP A 354 4.99 -10.25 15.74
N ASP A 355 5.16 -10.34 14.42
CA ASP A 355 6.19 -11.16 13.77
C ASP A 355 7.61 -10.76 14.22
N TYR A 356 7.90 -9.45 14.34
CA TYR A 356 9.17 -8.96 14.86
C TYR A 356 9.41 -9.39 16.32
N ILE A 357 8.41 -9.19 17.18
CA ILE A 357 8.51 -9.57 18.60
C ILE A 357 8.67 -11.09 18.74
N TYR A 358 7.88 -11.88 18.01
CA TYR A 358 7.97 -13.33 17.99
C TYR A 358 9.35 -13.80 17.54
N SER A 359 9.89 -13.18 16.49
CA SER A 359 11.24 -13.46 15.99
C SER A 359 12.30 -13.17 17.04
N PHE A 360 12.25 -11.99 17.68
CA PHE A 360 13.22 -11.61 18.71
C PHE A 360 13.15 -12.49 19.96
N PHE A 361 11.95 -12.80 20.46
CA PHE A 361 11.79 -13.62 21.66
C PHE A 361 12.32 -15.04 21.45
N ASN A 362 12.13 -15.61 20.25
CA ASN A 362 12.68 -16.92 19.91
C ASN A 362 14.22 -16.95 19.81
N THR A 363 14.90 -15.81 19.78
CA THR A 363 16.36 -15.77 19.88
C THR A 363 16.86 -16.08 21.30
N GLY A 364 16.02 -15.82 22.32
CA GLY A 364 16.40 -15.87 23.73
C GLY A 364 17.38 -14.77 24.14
N ALA A 365 17.39 -13.63 23.45
CA ALA A 365 18.24 -12.49 23.78
C ALA A 365 17.69 -11.67 24.95
N ASP A 366 18.58 -11.25 25.86
CA ASP A 366 18.22 -10.40 27.01
C ASP A 366 17.88 -8.95 26.60
N GLU A 367 18.26 -8.53 25.39
CA GLU A 367 17.95 -7.20 24.85
C GLU A 367 17.90 -7.23 23.31
N PHE A 368 17.06 -6.38 22.73
CA PHE A 368 16.99 -6.19 21.28
C PHE A 368 16.43 -4.81 20.89
N VAL A 369 16.59 -4.45 19.62
CA VAL A 369 16.14 -3.16 19.08
C VAL A 369 15.30 -3.39 17.84
N ILE A 370 14.12 -2.78 17.80
CA ILE A 370 13.30 -2.64 16.59
C ILE A 370 13.57 -1.25 16.03
N TYR A 371 13.99 -1.18 14.76
CA TYR A 371 14.04 0.07 14.00
C TYR A 371 12.75 0.23 13.21
N CYS A 372 12.19 1.44 13.14
CA CYS A 372 10.98 1.73 12.38
C CYS A 372 11.26 2.67 11.22
N GLU A 373 10.57 2.43 10.11
CA GLU A 373 10.53 3.31 8.95
C GLU A 373 9.06 3.68 8.64
N ALA A 374 8.87 4.86 8.05
CA ALA A 374 7.52 5.35 7.74
C ALA A 374 6.77 4.35 6.84
N PRO A 375 5.47 4.10 7.09
CA PRO A 375 4.57 4.85 7.97
C PRO A 375 4.64 4.55 9.48
N VAL A 376 5.46 3.60 9.93
CA VAL A 376 5.53 3.21 11.35
C VAL A 376 6.30 4.23 12.17
N ASP A 377 5.66 4.74 13.22
CA ASP A 377 6.29 5.47 14.32
C ASP A 377 6.51 4.52 15.51
N CYS A 378 7.77 4.25 15.85
CA CYS A 378 8.16 3.34 16.92
C CYS A 378 7.62 3.77 18.30
N SER A 379 7.32 5.06 18.51
CA SER A 379 6.75 5.52 19.77
C SER A 379 5.33 5.01 20.00
N GLU A 380 4.57 4.75 18.92
CA GLU A 380 3.22 4.19 18.99
C GLU A 380 3.23 2.72 19.43
N LEU A 381 4.28 1.96 19.12
CA LEU A 381 4.39 0.54 19.52
C LEU A 381 4.36 0.36 21.05
N VAL A 382 4.76 1.42 21.77
CA VAL A 382 4.87 1.44 23.23
C VAL A 382 3.74 2.26 23.87
N LEU A 383 3.31 3.35 23.23
CA LEU A 383 2.31 4.25 23.79
C LEU A 383 0.87 3.84 23.50
N ASN A 384 0.64 3.13 22.40
CA ASN A 384 -0.69 2.69 21.99
C ASN A 384 -1.04 1.39 22.70
N GLU A 385 -2.18 1.35 23.38
CA GLU A 385 -2.66 0.15 24.11
C GLU A 385 -2.81 -1.07 23.19
N LEU A 386 -3.08 -0.87 21.89
CA LEU A 386 -3.20 -1.97 20.93
C LEU A 386 -1.87 -2.71 20.75
N TYR A 387 -0.76 -1.96 20.66
CA TYR A 387 0.55 -2.53 20.36
C TYR A 387 1.35 -2.84 21.63
N SER A 388 1.21 -2.05 22.68
CA SER A 388 2.03 -2.19 23.90
C SER A 388 1.81 -3.51 24.64
N VAL A 389 0.67 -4.16 24.43
CA VAL A 389 0.38 -5.49 24.98
C VAL A 389 1.02 -6.63 24.20
N THR A 390 1.37 -6.42 22.91
CA THR A 390 1.83 -7.47 21.99
C THR A 390 3.00 -8.29 22.53
N PRO A 391 4.07 -7.69 23.12
CA PRO A 391 5.13 -8.46 23.75
C PRO A 391 4.65 -9.45 24.79
N PHE A 392 3.71 -9.06 25.65
CA PHE A 392 3.14 -9.93 26.68
C PHE A 392 2.24 -11.03 26.11
N LEU A 393 1.61 -10.81 24.96
CA LEU A 393 0.79 -11.85 24.31
C LEU A 393 1.65 -12.95 23.67
N ILE A 394 2.88 -12.62 23.29
CA ILE A 394 3.78 -13.51 22.56
C ILE A 394 4.64 -14.38 23.48
N THR A 395 4.81 -14.01 24.76
CA THR A 395 5.60 -14.78 25.74
C THR A 395 5.08 -16.23 25.89
N ASP A 396 3.77 -16.40 25.87
CA ASP A 396 3.12 -17.70 26.00
C ASP A 396 3.37 -18.61 24.79
N LEU A 397 3.60 -17.99 23.63
CA LEU A 397 3.76 -18.65 22.33
C LEU A 397 5.19 -19.16 22.11
N VAL A 398 6.18 -18.57 22.78
CA VAL A 398 7.57 -19.01 22.72
C VAL A 398 7.86 -20.11 23.74
N HIS A 399 9.01 -20.79 23.56
CA HIS A 399 9.46 -21.85 24.47
C HIS A 399 9.49 -21.34 25.91
N ALA A 400 9.09 -22.17 26.88
CA ALA A 400 9.02 -21.81 28.31
C ALA A 400 10.31 -21.19 28.91
N TYR A 401 11.49 -21.44 28.31
CA TYR A 401 12.76 -20.86 28.76
C TYR A 401 12.99 -19.41 28.31
N PHE A 402 12.19 -18.94 27.37
CA PHE A 402 12.18 -17.56 26.88
C PHE A 402 11.03 -16.77 27.46
N ASP A 403 10.25 -17.36 28.36
CA ASP A 403 9.28 -16.61 29.13
C ASP A 403 9.98 -15.48 29.91
N VAL A 404 9.27 -14.38 30.11
CA VAL A 404 9.81 -13.13 30.64
C VAL A 404 8.99 -12.65 31.83
N ASP A 405 9.69 -12.40 32.92
CA ASP A 405 9.10 -11.86 34.16
C ASP A 405 8.91 -10.34 34.05
N GLU A 406 9.82 -9.67 33.34
CA GLU A 406 9.82 -8.22 33.18
C GLU A 406 10.28 -7.82 31.77
N ILE A 407 9.53 -6.89 31.17
CA ILE A 407 9.87 -6.25 29.90
C ILE A 407 10.10 -4.75 30.17
N GLY A 408 11.36 -4.33 30.06
CA GLY A 408 11.75 -2.93 30.03
C GLY A 408 11.83 -2.41 28.60
N TYR A 409 11.59 -1.10 28.41
CA TYR A 409 11.74 -0.48 27.10
C TYR A 409 12.19 0.98 27.18
N SER A 410 12.85 1.44 26.12
CA SER A 410 13.07 2.86 25.83
C SER A 410 12.90 3.12 24.33
N TYR A 411 12.40 4.30 23.95
CA TYR A 411 12.01 4.53 22.56
C TYR A 411 12.25 5.95 22.07
N THR A 412 12.34 6.07 20.75
CA THR A 412 12.21 7.29 19.96
C THR A 412 11.15 7.05 18.87
N THR A 413 10.97 8.00 17.95
CA THR A 413 10.07 7.80 16.81
C THR A 413 10.60 6.79 15.78
N THR A 414 11.89 6.44 15.83
CA THR A 414 12.56 5.59 14.83
C THR A 414 13.11 4.28 15.40
N GLU A 415 13.11 4.09 16.72
CA GLU A 415 13.59 2.86 17.33
C GLU A 415 12.95 2.61 18.70
N VAL A 416 12.75 1.34 19.04
CA VAL A 416 12.41 0.85 20.39
C VAL A 416 13.46 -0.16 20.82
N HIS A 417 14.06 0.09 21.98
CA HIS A 417 14.98 -0.82 22.65
C HIS A 417 14.21 -1.57 23.73
N TYR A 418 14.20 -2.90 23.68
CA TYR A 418 13.64 -3.77 24.69
C TYR A 418 14.73 -4.40 25.54
N THR A 419 14.44 -4.58 26.82
CA THR A 419 15.26 -5.34 27.78
C THR A 419 14.37 -6.36 28.45
N LEU A 420 14.77 -7.62 28.41
CA LEU A 420 14.01 -8.76 28.92
C LEU A 420 14.68 -9.31 30.17
N VAL A 421 13.87 -9.62 31.18
CA VAL A 421 14.28 -10.39 32.34
C VAL A 421 13.61 -11.74 32.24
N HIS A 422 14.38 -12.79 31.99
CA HIS A 422 13.88 -14.15 31.86
C HIS A 422 13.70 -14.84 33.21
N GLY A 423 12.66 -15.66 33.32
CA GLY A 423 12.38 -16.49 34.52
C GLY A 423 13.37 -17.65 34.73
N TYR A 424 14.30 -17.86 33.80
CA TYR A 424 15.30 -18.92 33.87
C TYR A 424 16.71 -18.39 33.62
N THR A 425 17.62 -18.70 34.54
CA THR A 425 19.07 -18.54 34.29
C THR A 425 19.61 -19.67 33.42
N ASN A 426 20.75 -19.44 32.75
CA ASN A 426 21.42 -20.47 31.96
C ASN A 426 21.80 -21.73 32.76
N LEU A 427 22.06 -21.58 34.06
CA LEU A 427 22.36 -22.70 34.95
C LEU A 427 21.12 -23.55 35.18
N GLU A 428 19.98 -22.92 35.47
CA GLU A 428 18.70 -23.59 35.68
C GLU A 428 18.23 -24.30 34.40
N LYS A 429 18.34 -23.66 33.24
CA LYS A 429 18.06 -24.30 31.93
C LYS A 429 18.85 -25.61 31.78
N THR A 430 20.15 -25.57 32.09
CA THR A 430 21.02 -26.75 32.02
C THR A 430 20.59 -27.85 33.00
N GLU A 431 20.18 -27.49 34.21
CA GLU A 431 19.74 -28.45 35.23
C GLU A 431 18.39 -29.09 34.87
N VAL A 432 17.44 -28.28 34.40
CA VAL A 432 16.15 -28.74 33.88
C VAL A 432 16.35 -29.66 32.69
N ASP A 433 17.19 -29.29 31.71
CA ASP A 433 17.46 -30.13 30.53
C ASP A 433 18.05 -31.50 30.92
N GLN A 434 18.99 -31.55 31.87
CA GLN A 434 19.53 -32.82 32.36
C GLN A 434 18.45 -33.69 33.01
N ARG A 435 17.56 -33.06 33.77
CA ARG A 435 16.46 -33.74 34.46
C ARG A 435 15.43 -34.25 33.47
N VAL A 436 14.98 -33.40 32.54
CA VAL A 436 14.06 -33.74 31.43
C VAL A 436 14.61 -34.90 30.61
N ASN A 437 15.87 -34.83 30.18
CA ASN A 437 16.51 -35.91 29.43
C ASN A 437 16.54 -37.23 30.22
N THR A 438 16.81 -37.17 31.52
CA THR A 438 16.79 -38.37 32.38
C THR A 438 15.40 -38.99 32.44
N ILE A 439 14.37 -38.15 32.58
CA ILE A 439 12.96 -38.55 32.68
C ILE A 439 12.50 -39.15 31.35
N LEU A 440 12.66 -38.43 30.24
CA LEU A 440 12.24 -38.84 28.91
C LEU A 440 12.88 -40.18 28.52
N ASN A 441 14.17 -40.39 28.81
CA ASN A 441 14.84 -41.67 28.58
C ASN A 441 14.25 -42.85 29.40
N SER A 442 13.51 -42.56 30.47
CA SER A 442 12.87 -43.57 31.30
C SER A 442 11.41 -43.86 30.94
N ILE A 443 10.70 -42.88 30.39
CA ILE A 443 9.26 -43.00 30.07
C ILE A 443 8.98 -43.14 28.57
N ILE A 444 9.91 -42.73 27.69
CA ILE A 444 9.75 -42.78 26.24
C ILE A 444 10.55 -43.93 25.62
N THR A 445 9.97 -44.56 24.60
CA THR A 445 10.65 -45.58 23.78
C THR A 445 10.51 -45.27 22.29
N GLU A 446 11.44 -45.78 21.47
CA GLU A 446 11.51 -45.52 20.02
C GLU A 446 10.22 -45.86 19.25
N PHE A 447 9.40 -46.80 19.76
CA PHE A 447 8.20 -47.29 19.09
C PHE A 447 6.89 -46.64 19.58
N MET A 448 6.96 -45.63 20.45
CA MET A 448 5.78 -44.91 20.90
C MET A 448 5.24 -43.99 19.80
N THR A 449 3.92 -43.97 19.64
CA THR A 449 3.25 -42.96 18.81
C THR A 449 3.33 -41.60 19.49
N ASP A 450 3.10 -40.51 18.77
CA ASP A 450 3.10 -39.18 19.38
C ASP A 450 2.01 -39.04 20.45
N TYR A 451 0.86 -39.71 20.28
CA TYR A 451 -0.15 -39.83 21.34
C TYR A 451 0.40 -40.48 22.61
N ASP A 452 1.07 -41.63 22.47
CA ASP A 452 1.64 -42.36 23.62
C ASP A 452 2.72 -41.52 24.31
N LYS A 453 3.50 -40.75 23.55
CA LYS A 453 4.50 -39.82 24.10
C LYS A 453 3.84 -38.69 24.87
N ILE A 454 2.82 -38.03 24.30
CA ILE A 454 2.09 -36.94 24.97
C ILE A 454 1.45 -37.46 26.26
N LEU A 455 0.83 -38.63 26.23
CA LEU A 455 0.24 -39.28 27.41
C LEU A 455 1.29 -39.59 28.47
N ALA A 456 2.45 -40.16 28.09
CA ALA A 456 3.51 -40.46 29.05
C ALA A 456 4.08 -39.20 29.71
N VAL A 457 4.21 -38.10 28.96
CA VAL A 457 4.64 -36.80 29.49
C VAL A 457 3.61 -36.24 30.46
N HIS A 458 2.33 -36.20 30.07
CA HIS A 458 1.21 -35.78 30.91
C HIS A 458 1.18 -36.54 32.24
N ASP A 459 1.12 -37.88 32.17
CA ASP A 459 1.01 -38.74 33.35
C ASP A 459 2.22 -38.58 34.26
N TYR A 460 3.43 -38.41 33.70
CA TYR A 460 4.63 -38.17 34.49
C TYR A 460 4.54 -36.85 35.27
N VAL A 461 4.11 -35.76 34.64
CA VAL A 461 4.04 -34.44 35.30
C VAL A 461 3.03 -34.49 36.45
N VAL A 462 1.84 -35.05 36.23
CA VAL A 462 0.79 -35.20 37.25
C VAL A 462 1.23 -36.13 38.39
N ASP A 463 1.78 -37.32 38.10
CA ASP A 463 2.17 -38.28 39.14
C ASP A 463 3.40 -37.85 39.96
N ASN A 464 4.15 -36.82 39.53
CA ASN A 464 5.40 -36.41 40.17
C ASN A 464 5.38 -34.96 40.70
N THR A 465 4.22 -34.30 40.66
CA THR A 465 4.05 -32.94 41.17
C THR A 465 2.88 -32.89 42.13
N ILE A 466 3.01 -32.05 43.16
CA ILE A 466 1.90 -31.70 44.06
C ILE A 466 1.49 -30.26 43.75
N TYR A 467 0.19 -30.03 43.57
CA TYR A 467 -0.31 -28.67 43.36
C TYR A 467 -0.18 -27.80 44.63
N ASP A 468 0.56 -26.69 44.55
CA ASP A 468 0.77 -25.79 45.68
C ASP A 468 -0.38 -24.78 45.85
N SER A 469 -1.46 -25.22 46.49
CA SER A 469 -2.55 -24.33 46.86
C SER A 469 -2.16 -23.24 47.87
N SER A 470 -1.02 -23.38 48.57
CA SER A 470 -0.56 -22.39 49.56
C SER A 470 0.09 -21.18 48.91
N CYS A 471 0.72 -21.36 47.75
CA CYS A 471 1.21 -20.28 46.90
C CYS A 471 0.09 -19.32 46.47
N LEU A 472 -1.09 -19.85 46.09
CA LEU A 472 -2.30 -19.06 45.82
C LEU A 472 -2.75 -18.21 47.02
N ASP A 473 -2.65 -18.75 48.23
CA ASP A 473 -3.05 -18.04 49.45
C ASP A 473 -2.05 -16.95 49.86
N ASN A 474 -0.77 -17.08 49.50
CA ASN A 474 0.28 -16.13 49.82
C ASN A 474 1.48 -16.23 48.86
N ILE A 475 1.60 -15.29 47.92
CA ILE A 475 2.69 -15.24 46.93
C ILE A 475 4.11 -15.34 47.53
N LEU A 476 4.31 -14.96 48.80
CA LEU A 476 5.61 -15.06 49.47
C LEU A 476 6.02 -16.50 49.82
N THR A 477 5.13 -17.48 49.63
CA THR A 477 5.44 -18.91 49.80
C THR A 477 5.77 -19.60 48.49
N CYS A 478 5.54 -18.94 47.35
CA CYS A 478 5.95 -19.44 46.04
C CYS A 478 7.47 -19.25 45.91
N ASP A 479 8.19 -20.32 45.61
CA ASP A 479 9.62 -20.28 45.29
C ASP A 479 9.78 -20.49 43.78
N ASN A 480 9.79 -21.74 43.31
CA ASN A 480 9.92 -22.10 41.90
C ASN A 480 8.59 -22.54 41.27
N ASP A 481 7.46 -22.28 41.93
CA ASP A 481 6.16 -22.88 41.61
C ASP A 481 5.59 -22.45 40.25
N HIS A 482 6.00 -21.27 39.75
CA HIS A 482 5.55 -20.73 38.46
C HIS A 482 6.44 -21.15 37.28
N VAL A 483 7.47 -21.97 37.51
CA VAL A 483 8.41 -22.44 36.48
C VAL A 483 8.61 -23.95 36.57
N ALA A 484 9.15 -24.55 35.51
CA ALA A 484 9.33 -25.99 35.42
C ALA A 484 10.31 -26.57 36.46
N ILE A 485 11.10 -25.72 37.12
CA ILE A 485 11.95 -26.11 38.26
C ILE A 485 11.08 -26.70 39.38
N GLY A 486 9.91 -26.08 39.66
CA GLY A 486 8.95 -26.56 40.65
C GLY A 486 8.50 -28.00 40.39
N VAL A 487 8.25 -28.35 39.12
CA VAL A 487 7.91 -29.72 38.70
C VAL A 487 9.11 -30.66 38.76
N PHE A 488 10.22 -30.30 38.11
CA PHE A 488 11.30 -31.25 37.84
C PHE A 488 12.27 -31.48 39.02
N LEU A 489 12.46 -30.47 39.86
CA LEU A 489 13.42 -30.48 40.98
C LEU A 489 12.72 -30.52 42.33
N ASP A 490 11.66 -29.73 42.53
CA ASP A 490 11.01 -29.57 43.83
C ASP A 490 9.84 -30.55 44.04
N GLY A 491 9.15 -30.92 42.96
CA GLY A 491 7.93 -31.75 42.97
C GLY A 491 6.70 -31.02 43.50
N ASN A 492 6.67 -29.69 43.42
CA ASN A 492 5.60 -28.82 43.90
C ASN A 492 5.50 -27.58 43.01
N ALA A 493 4.32 -27.29 42.47
CA ALA A 493 4.13 -26.18 41.53
C ALA A 493 2.67 -25.70 41.46
N VAL A 494 2.45 -24.56 40.81
CA VAL A 494 1.13 -24.07 40.37
C VAL A 494 0.97 -24.22 38.86
N CYS A 495 -0.15 -23.77 38.30
CA CYS A 495 -0.53 -24.04 36.90
C CYS A 495 0.55 -23.69 35.87
N GLU A 496 1.24 -22.57 36.06
CA GLU A 496 2.34 -22.13 35.18
C GLU A 496 3.51 -23.12 35.20
N GLY A 497 3.89 -23.63 36.38
CA GLY A 497 4.94 -24.65 36.48
C GLY A 497 4.60 -25.95 35.75
N TYR A 498 3.34 -26.39 35.81
CA TYR A 498 2.85 -27.55 35.05
C TYR A 498 2.90 -27.27 33.55
N ALA A 499 2.39 -26.12 33.11
CA ALA A 499 2.35 -25.73 31.71
C ALA A 499 3.75 -25.61 31.09
N HIS A 500 4.71 -25.05 31.84
CA HIS A 500 6.11 -24.98 31.42
C HIS A 500 6.75 -26.38 31.33
N ALA A 501 6.47 -27.28 32.27
CA ALA A 501 7.03 -28.62 32.25
C ALA A 501 6.54 -29.44 31.04
N ILE A 502 5.25 -29.38 30.74
CA ILE A 502 4.66 -29.99 29.53
C ILE A 502 5.29 -29.38 28.27
N ASP A 503 5.37 -28.05 28.19
CA ASP A 503 5.97 -27.34 27.05
C ASP A 503 7.40 -27.84 26.80
N ILE A 504 8.28 -27.79 27.81
CA ILE A 504 9.68 -28.22 27.68
C ILE A 504 9.80 -29.68 27.26
N MET A 505 9.05 -30.60 27.88
CA MET A 505 9.13 -32.03 27.56
C MET A 505 8.63 -32.36 26.16
N LEU A 506 7.48 -31.82 25.74
CA LEU A 506 6.93 -32.06 24.41
C LEU A 506 7.78 -31.43 23.32
N ARG A 507 8.27 -30.19 23.53
CA ARG A 507 9.20 -29.55 22.60
C ARG A 507 10.52 -30.35 22.48
N THR A 508 11.04 -30.91 23.58
CA THR A 508 12.21 -31.82 23.55
C THR A 508 11.96 -33.07 22.72
N LEU A 509 10.72 -33.55 22.64
CA LEU A 509 10.31 -34.69 21.82
C LEU A 509 9.97 -34.31 20.37
N GLY A 510 10.07 -33.02 20.00
CA GLY A 510 9.72 -32.51 18.68
C GLY A 510 8.21 -32.41 18.43
N ILE A 511 7.40 -32.38 19.49
CA ILE A 511 5.94 -32.25 19.40
C ILE A 511 5.58 -30.77 19.57
N PRO A 512 4.90 -30.14 18.58
CA PRO A 512 4.53 -28.73 18.69
C PRO A 512 3.57 -28.49 19.84
N THR A 513 3.89 -27.49 20.66
CA THR A 513 3.09 -27.08 21.81
C THR A 513 3.37 -25.61 22.13
N PHE A 514 2.41 -24.93 22.72
CA PHE A 514 2.60 -23.61 23.31
C PHE A 514 1.71 -23.45 24.53
N LYS A 515 1.96 -22.39 25.32
CA LYS A 515 1.20 -22.11 26.54
C LYS A 515 -0.01 -21.26 26.19
N LEU A 516 -1.10 -21.44 26.92
CA LEU A 516 -2.29 -20.61 26.88
C LEU A 516 -2.53 -20.07 28.27
N SER A 517 -2.77 -18.77 28.38
CA SER A 517 -3.05 -18.11 29.65
C SER A 517 -4.39 -17.39 29.63
N SER A 518 -5.05 -17.40 30.79
CA SER A 518 -6.15 -16.51 31.17
C SER A 518 -5.67 -15.55 32.25
N GLU A 519 -6.58 -14.73 32.80
CA GLU A 519 -6.25 -13.90 33.97
C GLU A 519 -5.88 -14.71 35.22
N THR A 520 -6.27 -16.00 35.30
CA THR A 520 -6.16 -16.79 36.52
C THR A 520 -5.56 -18.18 36.35
N HIS A 521 -5.27 -18.61 35.12
CA HIS A 521 -4.86 -19.97 34.84
C HIS A 521 -3.96 -20.05 33.61
N GLN A 522 -3.09 -21.06 33.56
CA GLN A 522 -2.24 -21.34 32.41
C GLN A 522 -2.21 -22.86 32.13
N TRP A 523 -2.31 -23.24 30.85
CA TRP A 523 -2.26 -24.62 30.38
C TRP A 523 -1.60 -24.69 29.00
N ASN A 524 -1.68 -25.82 28.28
CA ASN A 524 -1.05 -25.99 26.97
C ASN A 524 -2.04 -26.22 25.83
N ALA A 525 -1.68 -25.72 24.65
CA ALA A 525 -2.19 -26.22 23.38
C ALA A 525 -1.14 -27.15 22.75
N VAL A 526 -1.56 -28.34 22.31
CA VAL A 526 -0.68 -29.36 21.74
C VAL A 526 -1.14 -29.73 20.35
N TYR A 527 -0.22 -29.74 19.38
CA TYR A 527 -0.51 -30.15 18.02
C TYR A 527 -0.39 -31.67 17.87
N TYR A 528 -1.46 -32.31 17.42
CA TYR A 528 -1.55 -33.75 17.26
C TYR A 528 -2.53 -34.11 16.15
N ASN A 529 -2.19 -35.05 15.27
CA ASN A 529 -3.04 -35.49 14.14
C ASN A 529 -3.65 -34.33 13.32
N ASP A 530 -2.79 -33.42 12.87
CA ASP A 530 -3.13 -32.27 12.02
C ASP A 530 -4.09 -31.24 12.66
N ALA A 531 -4.24 -31.25 13.99
CA ALA A 531 -5.08 -30.30 14.73
C ALA A 531 -4.47 -29.92 16.09
N TRP A 532 -4.91 -28.78 16.62
CA TRP A 532 -4.54 -28.31 17.96
C TRP A 532 -5.57 -28.75 19.00
N TYR A 533 -5.10 -29.19 20.16
CA TYR A 533 -5.92 -29.67 21.27
C TYR A 533 -5.51 -29.00 22.58
N HIS A 534 -6.46 -28.84 23.51
CA HIS A 534 -6.16 -28.40 24.86
C HIS A 534 -5.60 -29.57 25.68
N LEU A 535 -4.57 -29.29 26.48
CA LEU A 535 -4.02 -30.18 27.49
C LEU A 535 -3.79 -29.39 28.76
N ASP A 536 -4.52 -29.73 29.82
CA ASP A 536 -4.35 -29.13 31.16
C ASP A 536 -4.02 -30.20 32.20
N ALA A 537 -2.72 -30.34 32.48
CA ALA A 537 -2.22 -31.27 33.48
C ALA A 537 -2.57 -30.85 34.92
N THR A 538 -2.80 -29.55 35.18
CA THR A 538 -3.16 -29.08 36.52
C THR A 538 -4.58 -29.47 36.89
N TRP A 539 -5.53 -29.35 35.97
CA TRP A 539 -6.92 -29.74 36.24
C TRP A 539 -7.15 -31.25 36.17
N ASP A 540 -6.18 -32.00 35.62
CA ASP A 540 -6.10 -33.46 35.72
C ASP A 540 -5.36 -33.96 36.99
N ASP A 541 -4.89 -33.05 37.86
CA ASP A 541 -4.29 -33.32 39.18
C ASP A 541 -5.13 -32.79 40.36
N PRO A 542 -6.27 -33.42 40.71
CA PRO A 542 -7.13 -32.92 41.77
C PRO A 542 -6.55 -33.15 43.17
N VAL A 543 -6.43 -32.06 43.94
CA VAL A 543 -6.03 -32.12 45.35
C VAL A 543 -7.09 -32.83 46.21
N SER A 544 -6.77 -34.05 46.66
CA SER A 544 -7.69 -34.85 47.48
C SER A 544 -7.63 -34.49 48.97
N ASN A 545 -8.78 -34.55 49.65
CA ASN A 545 -8.89 -34.23 51.09
C ASN A 545 -8.03 -35.13 52.01
N ASN A 546 -7.63 -36.30 51.54
CA ASN A 546 -6.81 -37.27 52.27
C ASN A 546 -5.33 -37.27 51.81
N GLY A 547 -4.95 -36.36 50.90
CA GLY A 547 -3.59 -36.25 50.38
C GLY A 547 -3.13 -37.46 49.57
N SER A 548 -4.07 -38.19 48.94
CA SER A 548 -3.72 -39.18 47.92
C SER A 548 -3.61 -38.53 46.55
N ASP A 549 -2.59 -38.92 45.80
CA ASP A 549 -2.38 -38.49 44.42
C ASP A 549 -3.43 -39.17 43.52
N ILE A 550 -4.02 -38.38 42.62
CA ILE A 550 -5.04 -38.83 41.68
C ILE A 550 -4.64 -38.31 40.31
N LEU A 551 -4.51 -39.21 39.34
CA LEU A 551 -4.32 -38.90 37.94
C LEU A 551 -5.68 -39.01 37.22
N LEU A 552 -6.13 -37.92 36.62
CA LEU A 552 -7.26 -37.89 35.69
C LEU A 552 -6.77 -37.66 34.24
N HIS A 553 -7.71 -37.67 33.30
CA HIS A 553 -7.49 -37.41 31.87
C HIS A 553 -8.69 -36.65 31.29
N ASP A 554 -9.40 -35.89 32.13
CA ASP A 554 -10.61 -35.17 31.74
C ASP A 554 -10.26 -33.97 30.84
N TYR A 555 -9.06 -33.39 30.98
CA TYR A 555 -8.53 -32.28 30.18
C TYR A 555 -7.37 -32.68 29.27
N PHE A 556 -7.20 -33.97 29.00
CA PHE A 556 -6.14 -34.51 28.15
C PHE A 556 -6.53 -34.55 26.66
N LEU A 557 -5.89 -33.72 25.84
CA LEU A 557 -6.09 -33.65 24.37
C LEU A 557 -7.56 -33.49 23.97
N ILE A 558 -8.24 -32.52 24.58
CA ILE A 558 -9.65 -32.21 24.31
C ILE A 558 -9.80 -31.10 23.28
N THR A 559 -10.90 -31.13 22.53
CA THR A 559 -11.29 -30.02 21.64
C THR A 559 -11.82 -28.84 22.44
N ASN A 560 -11.80 -27.63 21.88
CA ASN A 560 -12.40 -26.46 22.53
C ASN A 560 -13.91 -26.66 22.78
N ALA A 561 -14.61 -27.38 21.90
CA ALA A 561 -16.02 -27.73 22.12
C ALA A 561 -16.24 -28.61 23.36
N GLU A 562 -15.31 -29.52 23.66
CA GLU A 562 -15.33 -30.33 24.88
C GLU A 562 -14.92 -29.51 26.11
N LEU A 563 -13.91 -28.65 25.97
CA LEU A 563 -13.46 -27.73 27.01
C LEU A 563 -14.62 -26.85 27.51
N LEU A 564 -15.38 -26.24 26.59
CA LEU A 564 -16.56 -25.41 26.91
C LEU A 564 -17.71 -26.19 27.58
N VAL A 565 -17.72 -27.52 27.50
CA VAL A 565 -18.68 -28.38 28.21
C VAL A 565 -18.18 -28.72 29.61
N LEU A 566 -16.87 -28.93 29.77
CA LEU A 566 -16.23 -29.32 31.03
C LEU A 566 -16.02 -28.12 31.97
N ASP A 567 -15.57 -26.99 31.43
CA ASP A 567 -15.37 -25.75 32.15
C ASP A 567 -16.37 -24.67 31.68
N THR A 568 -17.23 -24.24 32.61
CA THR A 568 -18.16 -23.14 32.39
C THR A 568 -17.75 -21.86 33.14
N SER A 569 -16.55 -21.84 33.70
CA SER A 569 -15.94 -20.68 34.35
C SER A 569 -15.13 -19.85 33.36
N ASP A 570 -14.46 -18.80 33.86
CA ASP A 570 -13.57 -17.96 33.06
C ASP A 570 -12.10 -18.45 33.12
N ALA A 571 -11.82 -19.62 33.73
CA ALA A 571 -10.45 -20.09 33.90
C ALA A 571 -9.78 -20.48 32.57
N HIS A 572 -10.51 -21.11 31.66
CA HIS A 572 -10.03 -21.49 30.34
C HIS A 572 -10.38 -20.48 29.23
N THR A 573 -10.50 -19.20 29.54
CA THR A 573 -10.62 -18.15 28.51
C THR A 573 -9.24 -17.74 28.03
N PHE A 574 -8.99 -17.84 26.73
CA PHE A 574 -7.71 -17.47 26.13
C PHE A 574 -7.88 -16.43 25.01
N ILE A 575 -6.79 -15.75 24.67
CA ILE A 575 -6.77 -14.76 23.60
C ILE A 575 -6.76 -15.47 22.25
N THR A 576 -7.76 -15.18 21.42
CA THR A 576 -7.96 -15.87 20.15
C THR A 576 -7.12 -15.31 19.01
N THR A 577 -6.49 -14.14 19.16
CA THR A 577 -5.65 -13.50 18.12
C THR A 577 -4.68 -14.48 17.47
N TYR A 578 -3.95 -15.26 18.28
CA TYR A 578 -2.95 -16.24 17.83
C TYR A 578 -3.39 -17.70 17.99
N ALA A 579 -4.65 -17.91 18.37
CA ALA A 579 -5.17 -19.21 18.79
C ALA A 579 -6.59 -19.50 18.27
N TYR A 580 -7.11 -18.71 17.32
CA TYR A 580 -8.48 -18.83 16.80
C TYR A 580 -8.77 -20.20 16.18
N TYR A 581 -7.76 -20.91 15.69
CA TYR A 581 -7.88 -22.26 15.12
C TYR A 581 -8.17 -23.34 16.16
N LEU A 582 -8.11 -23.01 17.46
CA LEU A 582 -8.63 -23.87 18.52
C LEU A 582 -10.17 -23.80 18.63
N GLU A 583 -10.82 -22.73 18.14
CA GLU A 583 -12.30 -22.62 18.12
C GLU A 583 -12.96 -23.63 17.17
#